data_AF-A0A225WMT9-F1
#
_entry.id   AF-A0A225WMT9-F1
#
_cell.length_a   1.000
_cell.length_b   1.000
_cell.length_c   1.000
_cell.angle_alpha   90.00
_cell.angle_beta   90.00
_cell.angle_gamma   90.00
#
_symmetry.space_group_name_H-M   'P 1'
#
loop_
_entity.id
_entity.type
_entity.pdbx_description
1 polymer ?
#
loop_
_entity_poly.entity_id
_entity_poly.type
_entity_poly.pdbx_seq_one_letter_code
_entity_poly.pdbx_strand_id
1 'polypeptide(L)'
;MPRTPHPEAAHARLLAAYRGGEDWMFVAAHNDIPPTTARRIVETGRVELRPRGGARSSCIKCTPEIEAAVEQYLDENCTYTLNARKDMLRSFGSMEAGDFIVYYDKTNCNVYCKRVNLQVQCAVSTEMGLVHCRLQRGSITMNVNAVFVDEIYDKVKSSTIFHEHFVGEKVVVVLDYAPAQNQIEDLITERDDLVLLRLALYSPMCNPIEGCFIVFKAKINADLVLSREELVIARPRGTFAAARMVILKRAVSAASAAWTCAS
;
A
#
# COMPACT_ATOMS: atom_id res chain seq x y z
N MET A 1 26.74 -6.44 4.08
CA MET A 1 27.25 -5.70 5.25
C MET A 1 27.63 -4.30 4.80
N PRO A 2 27.11 -3.22 5.42
CA PRO A 2 27.64 -1.88 5.18
C PRO A 2 29.11 -1.86 5.61
N ARG A 3 30.01 -1.48 4.70
CA ARG A 3 31.41 -1.28 5.06
C ARG A 3 31.50 -0.13 6.05
N THR A 4 32.09 -0.39 7.21
CA THR A 4 32.43 0.63 8.20
C THR A 4 33.32 1.68 7.53
N PRO A 5 33.03 2.99 7.70
CA PRO A 5 33.92 4.02 7.19
C PRO A 5 35.30 3.92 7.84
N HIS A 6 36.36 4.30 7.11
CA HIS A 6 37.68 4.46 7.72
C HIS A 6 37.62 5.61 8.75
N PRO A 7 38.35 5.51 9.87
CA PRO A 7 38.36 6.55 10.90
C PRO A 7 38.84 7.89 10.35
N GLU A 8 38.27 8.99 10.84
CA GLU A 8 38.67 10.36 10.45
C GLU A 8 40.15 10.63 10.71
N ALA A 9 40.70 10.07 11.79
CA ALA A 9 42.13 10.16 12.10
C ALA A 9 43.02 9.56 10.99
N ALA A 10 42.54 8.52 10.29
CA ALA A 10 43.27 7.92 9.17
C ALA A 10 43.23 8.84 7.93
N HIS A 11 42.10 9.51 7.68
CA HIS A 11 42.00 10.52 6.62
C HIS A 11 42.90 11.73 6.90
N ALA A 12 42.96 12.18 8.16
CA ALA A 12 43.78 13.31 8.58
C ALA A 12 45.28 13.05 8.38
N ARG A 13 45.77 11.87 8.79
CA ARG A 13 47.17 11.46 8.55
C ARG A 13 47.53 11.42 7.08
N LEU A 14 46.63 10.87 6.27
CA LEU A 14 46.83 10.76 4.82
C LEU A 14 46.88 12.14 4.13
N LEU A 15 46.02 13.07 4.55
CA LEU A 15 46.02 14.45 4.04
C LEU A 15 47.24 15.25 4.50
N ALA A 16 47.72 15.03 5.73
CA ALA A 16 48.94 15.65 6.23
C ALA A 16 50.16 15.22 5.40
N ALA A 17 50.31 13.92 5.15
CA ALA A 17 51.38 13.38 4.30
C ALA A 17 51.31 13.93 2.86
N TYR A 18 50.11 14.00 2.27
CA TYR A 18 49.92 14.58 0.94
C TYR A 18 50.32 16.06 0.87
N ARG A 19 49.90 16.86 1.86
CA ARG A 19 50.24 18.30 1.94
C ARG A 19 51.71 18.54 2.24
N GLY A 20 52.36 17.64 2.97
CA GLY A 20 53.79 17.65 3.26
C GLY A 20 54.68 17.20 2.10
N GLY A 21 54.10 16.70 0.99
CA GLY A 21 54.86 16.17 -0.14
C GLY A 21 55.49 14.79 0.13
N GLU A 22 55.01 14.08 1.15
CA GLU A 22 55.49 12.75 1.53
C GLU A 22 54.77 11.65 0.71
N ASP A 23 55.24 10.40 0.84
CA ASP A 23 54.57 9.24 0.22
C ASP A 23 53.28 8.88 0.96
N TRP A 24 52.23 9.63 0.65
CA TRP A 24 50.88 9.46 1.18
C TRP A 24 50.22 8.13 0.75
N MET A 25 50.72 7.46 -0.29
CA MET A 25 50.21 6.15 -0.73
C MET A 25 50.69 5.05 0.22
N PHE A 26 51.92 5.16 0.71
CA PHE A 26 52.45 4.33 1.78
C PHE A 26 51.67 4.53 3.09
N VAL A 27 51.36 5.78 3.44
CA VAL A 27 50.53 6.11 4.61
C VAL A 27 49.11 5.54 4.46
N ALA A 28 48.54 5.55 3.26
CA ALA A 28 47.24 4.93 2.99
C ALA A 28 47.25 3.42 3.24
N ALA A 29 48.27 2.71 2.76
CA ALA A 29 48.42 1.27 2.95
C ALA A 29 48.55 0.89 4.43
N HIS A 30 49.30 1.67 5.22
CA HIS A 30 49.46 1.45 6.66
C HIS A 30 48.19 1.70 7.49
N ASN A 31 47.20 2.39 6.91
CA ASN A 31 45.90 2.68 7.54
C ASN A 31 44.75 1.86 6.93
N ASP A 32 45.06 0.81 6.17
CA ASP A 32 44.09 -0.05 5.45
C ASP A 32 43.16 0.73 4.51
N ILE A 33 43.60 1.87 3.98
CA ILE A 33 42.81 2.68 3.05
C ILE A 33 43.10 2.20 1.62
N PRO A 34 42.09 1.72 0.87
CA PRO A 34 42.29 1.34 -0.53
C PRO A 34 42.80 2.51 -1.39
N PRO A 35 43.67 2.28 -2.39
CA PRO A 35 44.26 3.35 -3.21
C PRO A 35 43.23 4.28 -3.88
N THR A 36 42.08 3.74 -4.26
CA THR A 36 40.97 4.51 -4.85
C THR A 36 40.31 5.46 -3.85
N THR A 37 40.16 5.01 -2.60
CA THR A 37 39.65 5.83 -1.50
C THR A 37 40.68 6.91 -1.11
N ALA A 38 41.96 6.55 -1.07
CA ALA A 38 43.07 7.46 -0.78
C ALA A 38 43.13 8.63 -1.77
N ARG A 39 43.11 8.32 -3.09
CA ARG A 39 43.05 9.35 -4.15
C ARG A 39 41.85 10.28 -3.99
N ARG A 40 40.66 9.72 -3.76
CA ARG A 40 39.45 10.52 -3.56
C ARG A 40 39.53 11.43 -2.33
N ILE A 41 40.14 10.97 -1.23
CA ILE A 41 40.32 11.79 -0.02
C ILE A 41 41.26 12.95 -0.32
N VAL A 42 42.38 12.70 -1.00
CA VAL A 42 43.34 13.72 -1.43
C VAL A 42 42.72 14.74 -2.36
N GLU A 43 42.01 14.28 -3.39
CA GLU A 43 41.31 15.15 -4.36
C GLU A 43 40.25 16.03 -3.71
N THR A 44 39.52 15.48 -2.73
CA THR A 44 38.44 16.22 -2.06
C THR A 44 38.92 17.06 -0.88
N GLY A 45 40.10 16.75 -0.32
CA GLY A 45 40.69 17.44 0.84
C GLY A 45 39.94 17.26 2.16
N ARG A 46 39.01 16.31 2.25
CA ARG A 46 38.03 16.22 3.35
C ARG A 46 38.35 15.10 4.34
N VAL A 47 38.31 15.44 5.63
CA VAL A 47 38.49 14.49 6.75
C VAL A 47 37.15 13.94 7.23
N GLU A 48 36.11 14.78 7.27
CA GLU A 48 34.80 14.49 7.89
C GLU A 48 33.98 13.42 7.15
N LEU A 49 33.35 12.53 7.93
CA LEU A 49 32.39 11.56 7.41
C LEU A 49 31.02 12.20 7.19
N ARG A 50 30.54 12.23 5.93
CA ARG A 50 29.18 12.69 5.65
C ARG A 50 28.14 11.69 6.15
N PRO A 51 27.03 12.17 6.73
CA PRO A 51 25.87 11.33 6.98
C PRO A 51 25.40 10.71 5.65
N ARG A 52 25.18 9.39 5.66
CA ARG A 52 24.72 8.64 4.48
C ARG A 52 23.19 8.56 4.52
N GLY A 53 22.52 9.24 3.59
CA GLY A 53 21.06 9.30 3.49
C GLY A 53 20.43 10.39 4.35
N GLY A 54 19.13 10.63 4.14
CA GLY A 54 18.34 11.66 4.83
C GLY A 54 17.21 12.20 3.94
N ALA A 55 16.09 12.60 4.56
CA ALA A 55 15.01 13.29 3.87
C ALA A 55 15.46 14.71 3.48
N ARG A 56 15.22 15.11 2.23
CA ARG A 56 15.48 16.48 1.78
C ARG A 56 14.20 17.28 1.92
N SER A 57 14.23 18.39 2.67
CA SER A 57 13.03 19.22 2.88
C SER A 57 12.38 19.69 1.58
N SER A 58 13.17 19.96 0.53
CA SER A 58 12.67 20.30 -0.81
C SER A 58 11.99 19.14 -1.57
N CYS A 59 12.11 17.91 -1.07
CA CYS A 59 11.49 16.71 -1.62
C CYS A 59 10.39 16.14 -0.71
N ILE A 60 10.13 16.75 0.45
CA ILE A 60 9.03 16.36 1.34
C ILE A 60 7.75 16.94 0.76
N LYS A 61 6.99 16.10 0.04
CA LYS A 61 5.70 16.48 -0.57
C LYS A 61 4.52 16.37 0.40
N CYS A 62 4.69 15.61 1.48
CA CYS A 62 3.68 15.39 2.50
C CYS A 62 4.26 15.92 3.82
N THR A 63 3.75 17.07 4.27
CA THR A 63 4.16 17.63 5.57
C THR A 63 3.35 16.98 6.69
N PRO A 64 3.84 17.00 7.94
CA PRO A 64 3.09 16.47 9.08
C PRO A 64 1.71 17.11 9.24
N GLU A 65 1.53 18.37 8.83
CA GLU A 65 0.24 19.06 8.85
C GLU A 65 -0.69 18.55 7.74
N ILE A 66 -0.16 18.23 6.55
CA ILE A 66 -0.92 17.60 5.47
C ILE A 66 -1.28 16.17 5.87
N GLU A 67 -0.35 15.44 6.49
CA GLU A 67 -0.59 14.09 7.01
C GLU A 67 -1.65 14.12 8.11
N ALA A 68 -1.56 15.01 9.10
CA ALA A 68 -2.56 15.18 10.14
C ALA A 68 -3.92 15.66 9.61
N ALA A 69 -3.95 16.53 8.60
CA ALA A 69 -5.20 16.97 7.97
C ALA A 69 -5.85 15.85 7.15
N VAL A 70 -5.05 15.02 6.47
CA VAL A 70 -5.52 13.84 5.74
C VAL A 70 -5.94 12.74 6.71
N GLU A 71 -5.20 12.51 7.80
CA GLU A 71 -5.56 11.59 8.88
C GLU A 71 -6.84 12.03 9.56
N GLN A 72 -6.99 13.29 9.93
CA GLN A 72 -8.22 13.83 10.49
C GLN A 72 -9.39 13.70 9.50
N TYR A 73 -9.18 14.04 8.21
CA TYR A 73 -10.19 13.91 7.16
C TYR A 73 -10.60 12.45 6.89
N LEU A 74 -9.69 11.49 7.07
CA LEU A 74 -9.91 10.06 6.83
C LEU A 74 -10.44 9.31 8.07
N ASP A 75 -10.00 9.69 9.27
CA ASP A 75 -10.47 9.16 10.56
C ASP A 75 -11.88 9.66 10.87
N GLU A 76 -12.25 10.86 10.39
CA GLU A 76 -13.57 11.43 10.68
C GLU A 76 -14.72 10.91 9.81
N ASN A 77 -14.52 10.27 8.63
CA ASN A 77 -15.50 9.38 7.96
C ASN A 77 -15.13 9.03 6.48
N CYS A 78 -14.64 7.82 6.22
CA CYS A 78 -14.54 7.29 4.84
C CYS A 78 -15.91 7.09 4.17
N THR A 79 -16.98 6.92 4.96
CA THR A 79 -18.38 6.84 4.52
C THR A 79 -18.91 8.17 3.99
N TYR A 80 -18.46 9.30 4.55
CA TYR A 80 -18.84 10.64 4.09
C TYR A 80 -18.31 10.91 2.67
N THR A 81 -17.08 10.46 2.40
CA THR A 81 -16.49 10.52 1.05
C THR A 81 -17.12 9.52 0.09
N LEU A 82 -17.54 8.34 0.56
CA LEU A 82 -18.33 7.39 -0.23
C LEU A 82 -19.71 7.98 -0.58
N ASN A 83 -20.39 8.65 0.35
CA ASN A 83 -21.69 9.29 0.15
C ASN A 83 -21.60 10.48 -0.83
N ALA A 84 -20.65 11.39 -0.63
CA ALA A 84 -20.46 12.53 -1.54
C ALA A 84 -20.12 12.08 -2.97
N ARG A 85 -19.40 10.97 -3.13
CA ARG A 85 -19.10 10.39 -4.46
C ARG A 85 -20.23 9.54 -5.02
N LYS A 86 -21.04 8.88 -4.17
CA LYS A 86 -22.30 8.23 -4.54
C LYS A 86 -23.26 9.24 -5.17
N ASP A 87 -23.36 10.43 -4.59
CA ASP A 87 -24.18 11.51 -5.14
C ASP A 87 -23.64 12.03 -6.49
N MET A 88 -22.31 12.10 -6.65
CA MET A 88 -21.69 12.41 -7.93
C MET A 88 -22.01 11.35 -9.00
N LEU A 89 -21.89 10.05 -8.69
CA LEU A 89 -22.19 8.97 -9.65
C LEU A 89 -23.67 8.94 -10.07
N ARG A 90 -24.58 9.22 -9.13
CA ARG A 90 -26.01 9.41 -9.43
C ARG A 90 -26.24 10.53 -10.44
N SER A 91 -25.48 11.62 -10.36
CA SER A 91 -25.62 12.75 -11.30
C SER A 91 -25.24 12.41 -12.75
N PHE A 92 -24.47 11.33 -12.98
CA PHE A 92 -24.14 10.82 -14.31
C PHE A 92 -25.19 9.85 -14.90
N GLY A 93 -26.32 9.62 -14.22
CA GLY A 93 -27.46 8.88 -14.77
C GLY A 93 -27.26 7.37 -14.92
N SER A 94 -26.28 6.79 -14.23
CA SER A 94 -25.97 5.35 -14.28
C SER A 94 -26.52 4.54 -13.10
N MET A 95 -27.23 5.19 -12.17
CA MET A 95 -27.72 4.61 -10.91
C MET A 95 -29.06 5.23 -10.52
N GLU A 96 -30.02 4.42 -10.08
CA GLU A 96 -31.30 4.88 -9.56
C GLU A 96 -31.20 5.18 -8.05
N ALA A 97 -32.10 6.02 -7.53
CA ALA A 97 -32.04 6.47 -6.14
C ALA A 97 -32.21 5.31 -5.10
N GLY A 98 -32.80 4.19 -5.52
CA GLY A 98 -33.06 3.00 -4.70
C GLY A 98 -32.00 1.90 -4.77
N ASP A 99 -31.04 1.95 -5.71
CA ASP A 99 -30.11 0.84 -5.91
C ASP A 99 -29.17 0.60 -4.71
N PHE A 100 -28.88 -0.67 -4.43
CA PHE A 100 -27.87 -1.05 -3.44
C PHE A 100 -26.48 -1.02 -4.06
N ILE A 101 -25.68 -0.03 -3.69
CA ILE A 101 -24.38 0.23 -4.32
C ILE A 101 -23.25 -0.43 -3.54
N VAL A 102 -22.39 -1.16 -4.25
CA VAL A 102 -21.15 -1.73 -3.74
C VAL A 102 -19.98 -1.31 -4.63
N TYR A 103 -18.94 -0.75 -4.02
CA TYR A 103 -17.68 -0.45 -4.69
C TYR A 103 -16.74 -1.63 -4.53
N TYR A 104 -16.26 -2.19 -5.63
CA TYR A 104 -15.30 -3.28 -5.64
C TYR A 104 -14.00 -2.85 -6.33
N ASP A 105 -12.89 -3.01 -5.63
CA ASP A 105 -11.57 -2.81 -6.18
C ASP A 105 -10.52 -3.70 -5.50
N LYS A 106 -9.27 -3.60 -5.98
CA LYS A 106 -8.15 -4.40 -5.56
C LYS A 106 -6.99 -3.51 -5.16
N THR A 107 -6.28 -3.94 -4.14
CA THR A 107 -5.01 -3.34 -3.80
C THR A 107 -3.95 -4.38 -3.48
N ASN A 108 -2.69 -3.99 -3.53
CA ASN A 108 -1.59 -4.84 -3.13
C ASN A 108 -0.92 -4.34 -1.85
N CYS A 109 -0.49 -5.29 -1.02
CA CYS A 109 0.30 -5.05 0.17
C CYS A 109 1.59 -5.85 0.05
N ASN A 110 2.72 -5.24 0.40
CA ASN A 110 3.99 -5.92 0.47
C ASN A 110 4.75 -5.47 1.73
N VAL A 111 5.63 -6.35 2.20
CA VAL A 111 6.69 -5.95 3.13
C VAL A 111 7.87 -5.54 2.25
N TYR A 112 8.51 -4.40 2.53
CA TYR A 112 9.60 -3.71 1.78
C TYR A 112 10.81 -4.56 1.26
N CYS A 113 10.78 -5.89 1.34
CA CYS A 113 11.77 -6.80 0.78
C CYS A 113 11.16 -7.70 -0.31
N LYS A 114 11.32 -7.29 -1.57
CA LYS A 114 11.22 -8.04 -2.85
C LYS A 114 10.33 -9.30 -2.91
N ARG A 115 9.36 -9.23 -3.85
CA ARG A 115 8.78 -10.31 -4.69
C ARG A 115 7.62 -11.15 -4.16
N VAL A 116 6.93 -10.78 -3.08
CA VAL A 116 5.63 -11.42 -2.78
C VAL A 116 4.59 -10.36 -2.48
N ASN A 117 3.79 -10.05 -3.49
CA ASN A 117 2.62 -9.19 -3.34
C ASN A 117 1.47 -10.03 -2.77
N LEU A 118 0.92 -9.58 -1.66
CA LEU A 118 -0.40 -10.03 -1.20
C LEU A 118 -1.42 -9.12 -1.86
N GLN A 119 -2.30 -9.69 -2.68
CA GLN A 119 -3.42 -8.96 -3.25
C GLN A 119 -4.61 -9.03 -2.29
N VAL A 120 -5.30 -7.92 -2.20
CA VAL A 120 -6.49 -7.72 -1.38
C VAL A 120 -7.60 -7.33 -2.34
N GLN A 121 -8.61 -8.18 -2.48
CA GLN A 121 -9.89 -7.84 -3.10
C GLN A 121 -10.80 -7.30 -2.01
N CYS A 122 -11.41 -6.14 -2.22
CA CYS A 122 -12.26 -5.52 -1.24
C CYS A 122 -13.51 -4.94 -1.88
N ALA A 123 -14.65 -5.16 -1.24
CA ALA A 123 -15.94 -4.63 -1.61
C ALA A 123 -16.54 -3.88 -0.42
N VAL A 124 -16.89 -2.60 -0.63
CA VAL A 124 -17.45 -1.73 0.40
C VAL A 124 -18.75 -1.09 -0.08
N SER A 125 -19.68 -0.86 0.83
CA SER A 125 -20.94 -0.17 0.59
C SER A 125 -21.08 0.98 1.58
N THR A 126 -21.78 2.03 1.17
CA THR A 126 -22.16 3.12 2.09
C THR A 126 -23.11 2.64 3.18
N GLU A 127 -23.96 1.66 2.88
CA GLU A 127 -25.03 1.20 3.77
C GLU A 127 -24.54 0.14 4.76
N MET A 128 -23.61 -0.71 4.33
CA MET A 128 -23.15 -1.89 5.09
C MET A 128 -21.68 -1.82 5.50
N GLY A 129 -20.95 -0.78 5.09
CA GLY A 129 -19.50 -0.71 5.30
C GLY A 129 -18.78 -1.81 4.52
N LEU A 130 -17.98 -2.64 5.19
CA LEU A 130 -17.26 -3.73 4.51
C LEU A 130 -18.19 -4.89 4.14
N VAL A 131 -18.43 -5.08 2.84
CA VAL A 131 -19.23 -6.20 2.32
C VAL A 131 -18.39 -7.48 2.27
N HIS A 132 -17.24 -7.41 1.62
CA HIS A 132 -16.35 -8.57 1.50
C HIS A 132 -14.89 -8.16 1.34
N CYS A 133 -13.99 -8.85 2.03
CA CYS A 133 -12.55 -8.76 1.82
C CYS A 133 -11.97 -10.16 1.62
N ARG A 134 -11.07 -10.31 0.65
CA ARG A 134 -10.35 -11.56 0.37
C ARG A 134 -8.87 -11.28 0.15
N LEU A 135 -8.05 -12.15 0.75
CA LEU A 135 -6.60 -12.11 0.64
C LEU A 135 -6.12 -13.21 -0.28
N GLN A 136 -5.46 -12.84 -1.37
CA GLN A 136 -4.90 -13.79 -2.32
C GLN A 136 -3.41 -13.55 -2.53
N ARG A 137 -2.64 -14.63 -2.52
CA ARG A 137 -1.21 -14.57 -2.85
C ARG A 137 -1.03 -14.68 -4.35
N GLY A 138 -0.20 -13.83 -4.95
CA GLY A 138 0.11 -13.89 -6.38
C GLY A 138 -0.83 -13.03 -7.23
N SER A 139 -0.97 -13.35 -8.50
CA SER A 139 -1.87 -12.64 -9.43
C SER A 139 -3.31 -13.11 -9.27
N ILE A 140 -4.26 -12.17 -9.36
CA ILE A 140 -5.68 -12.49 -9.44
C ILE A 140 -6.07 -12.64 -10.91
N THR A 141 -6.61 -13.80 -11.27
CA THR A 141 -7.12 -14.08 -12.62
C THR A 141 -8.55 -13.59 -12.78
N MET A 142 -9.06 -13.53 -14.00
CA MET A 142 -10.42 -13.08 -14.28
C MET A 142 -11.49 -13.96 -13.61
N ASN A 143 -11.36 -15.29 -13.66
CA ASN A 143 -12.30 -16.21 -12.98
C ASN A 143 -12.39 -15.95 -11.48
N VAL A 144 -11.26 -15.61 -10.84
CA VAL A 144 -11.26 -15.30 -9.41
C VAL A 144 -11.94 -13.96 -9.12
N ASN A 145 -11.97 -13.02 -10.07
CA ASN A 145 -12.77 -11.81 -9.94
C ASN A 145 -14.25 -12.08 -10.11
N ALA A 146 -14.65 -12.88 -11.10
CA ALA A 146 -16.04 -13.22 -11.34
C ALA A 146 -16.66 -13.90 -10.11
N VAL A 147 -15.97 -14.92 -9.57
CA VAL A 147 -16.37 -15.59 -8.33
C VAL A 147 -16.45 -14.61 -7.16
N PHE A 148 -15.52 -13.66 -7.06
CA PHE A 148 -15.58 -12.65 -6.00
C PHE A 148 -16.81 -11.73 -6.14
N VAL A 149 -17.21 -11.38 -7.37
CA VAL A 149 -18.43 -10.59 -7.61
C VAL A 149 -19.69 -11.38 -7.26
N ASP A 150 -19.74 -12.67 -7.59
CA ASP A 150 -20.85 -13.54 -7.18
C ASP A 150 -20.99 -13.58 -5.65
N GLU A 151 -19.87 -13.72 -4.94
CA GLU A 151 -19.85 -13.73 -3.47
C GLU A 151 -20.22 -12.38 -2.84
N ILE A 152 -19.88 -11.25 -3.49
CA ILE A 152 -20.36 -9.92 -3.07
C ILE A 152 -21.88 -9.91 -3.10
N TYR A 153 -22.47 -10.30 -4.24
CA TYR A 153 -23.92 -10.31 -4.40
C TYR A 153 -24.59 -11.22 -3.38
N ASP A 154 -24.09 -12.45 -3.19
CA ASP A 154 -24.66 -13.40 -2.23
C ASP A 154 -24.64 -12.81 -0.80
N LYS A 155 -23.55 -12.15 -0.43
CA LYS A 155 -23.44 -11.45 0.86
C LYS A 155 -24.41 -10.29 1.00
N VAL A 156 -24.54 -9.45 -0.03
CA VAL A 156 -25.52 -8.36 -0.04
C VAL A 156 -26.93 -8.90 0.12
N LYS A 157 -27.32 -9.90 -0.69
CA LYS A 157 -28.65 -10.51 -0.63
C LYS A 157 -28.93 -11.23 0.68
N SER A 158 -27.91 -11.71 1.38
CA SER A 158 -28.06 -12.32 2.71
C SER A 158 -28.11 -11.32 3.88
N SER A 159 -27.84 -10.03 3.61
CA SER A 159 -27.76 -9.02 4.66
C SER A 159 -29.14 -8.55 5.11
N THR A 160 -29.27 -8.26 6.41
CA THR A 160 -30.52 -7.69 6.97
C THR A 160 -30.82 -6.32 6.39
N ILE A 161 -29.79 -5.49 6.18
CA ILE A 161 -29.90 -4.14 5.58
C ILE A 161 -30.60 -4.23 4.23
N PHE A 162 -30.19 -5.20 3.37
CA PHE A 162 -30.82 -5.41 2.08
C PHE A 162 -32.28 -5.83 2.21
N HIS A 163 -32.56 -6.80 3.08
CA HIS A 163 -33.93 -7.30 3.31
C HIS A 163 -34.88 -6.26 3.92
N GLU A 164 -34.37 -5.29 4.66
CA GLU A 164 -35.18 -4.26 5.30
C GLU A 164 -35.43 -3.04 4.39
N HIS A 165 -34.44 -2.65 3.58
CA HIS A 165 -34.46 -1.34 2.90
C HIS A 165 -34.33 -1.41 1.37
N PHE A 166 -33.95 -2.55 0.79
CA PHE A 166 -33.58 -2.67 -0.62
C PHE A 166 -34.25 -3.86 -1.34
N VAL A 167 -35.30 -4.43 -0.76
CA VAL A 167 -36.06 -5.53 -1.40
C VAL A 167 -36.71 -5.03 -2.68
N GLY A 168 -36.40 -5.70 -3.79
CA GLY A 168 -36.88 -5.33 -5.13
C GLY A 168 -35.94 -4.39 -5.89
N GLU A 169 -34.94 -3.82 -5.22
CA GLU A 169 -33.93 -2.95 -5.82
C GLU A 169 -32.76 -3.78 -6.39
N LYS A 170 -32.03 -3.18 -7.34
CA LYS A 170 -30.88 -3.82 -7.96
C LYS A 170 -29.65 -3.69 -7.07
N VAL A 171 -28.75 -4.66 -7.19
CA VAL A 171 -27.40 -4.59 -6.63
C VAL A 171 -26.47 -4.07 -7.71
N VAL A 172 -25.90 -2.89 -7.51
CA VAL A 172 -24.97 -2.26 -8.45
C VAL A 172 -23.55 -2.42 -7.93
N VAL A 173 -22.71 -3.19 -8.63
CA VAL A 173 -21.29 -3.34 -8.30
C VAL A 173 -20.46 -2.42 -9.20
N VAL A 174 -19.84 -1.42 -8.58
CA VAL A 174 -18.98 -0.44 -9.23
C VAL A 174 -17.54 -0.94 -9.28
N LEU A 175 -16.96 -0.96 -10.47
CA LEU A 175 -15.63 -1.46 -10.77
C LEU A 175 -14.73 -0.33 -11.27
N ASP A 176 -13.52 -0.20 -10.73
CA ASP A 176 -12.50 0.67 -11.34
C ASP A 176 -12.04 0.12 -12.69
N TYR A 177 -11.55 0.98 -13.58
CA TYR A 177 -11.08 0.52 -14.88
C TYR A 177 -9.74 -0.25 -14.74
N ALA A 178 -9.81 -1.56 -14.58
CA ALA A 178 -8.65 -2.45 -14.65
C ALA A 178 -8.72 -3.38 -15.87
N PRO A 179 -7.65 -3.51 -16.69
CA PRO A 179 -7.63 -4.43 -17.83
C PRO A 179 -7.97 -5.89 -17.46
N ALA A 180 -7.61 -6.30 -16.24
CA ALA A 180 -7.90 -7.63 -15.68
C ALA A 180 -9.38 -7.86 -15.32
N GLN A 181 -10.25 -6.87 -15.56
CA GLN A 181 -11.68 -6.98 -15.42
C GLN A 181 -12.40 -6.95 -16.76
N ASN A 182 -11.75 -6.69 -17.90
CA ASN A 182 -12.39 -6.76 -19.23
C ASN A 182 -13.01 -8.15 -19.44
N GLN A 183 -14.31 -8.24 -19.77
CA GLN A 183 -15.09 -9.50 -19.92
C GLN A 183 -15.48 -10.20 -18.61
N ILE A 184 -15.54 -9.49 -17.48
CA ILE A 184 -16.04 -10.10 -16.24
C ILE A 184 -17.55 -10.38 -16.33
N GLU A 185 -18.28 -9.57 -17.09
CA GLU A 185 -19.72 -9.70 -17.35
C GLU A 185 -20.06 -11.07 -17.94
N ASP A 186 -19.23 -11.56 -18.85
CA ASP A 186 -19.43 -12.84 -19.56
C ASP A 186 -19.16 -14.07 -18.66
N LEU A 187 -18.55 -13.87 -17.50
CA LEU A 187 -18.12 -14.93 -16.58
C LEU A 187 -18.95 -15.01 -15.29
N ILE A 188 -19.71 -13.96 -14.98
CA ILE A 188 -20.53 -13.87 -13.77
C ILE A 188 -21.86 -14.59 -13.99
N THR A 189 -22.46 -15.10 -12.92
CA THR A 189 -23.79 -15.71 -12.98
C THR A 189 -24.81 -14.65 -13.42
N GLU A 190 -25.50 -14.90 -14.53
CA GLU A 190 -26.54 -13.99 -15.05
C GLU A 190 -27.68 -13.83 -14.04
N ARG A 191 -27.98 -12.58 -13.68
CA ARG A 191 -28.95 -12.19 -12.65
C ARG A 191 -29.61 -10.88 -13.09
N ASP A 192 -30.94 -10.86 -13.14
CA ASP A 192 -31.73 -9.72 -13.65
C ASP A 192 -31.60 -8.45 -12.79
N ASP A 193 -31.19 -8.61 -11.53
CA ASP A 193 -31.09 -7.57 -10.52
C ASP A 193 -29.63 -7.29 -10.09
N LEU A 194 -28.64 -7.79 -10.83
CA LEU A 194 -27.22 -7.45 -10.68
C LEU A 194 -26.75 -6.58 -11.84
N VAL A 195 -26.24 -5.38 -11.54
CA VAL A 195 -25.69 -4.47 -12.54
C VAL A 195 -24.21 -4.24 -12.26
N LEU A 196 -23.36 -4.38 -13.26
CA LEU A 196 -21.95 -4.02 -13.16
C LEU A 196 -21.74 -2.64 -13.79
N LEU A 197 -21.29 -1.68 -12.98
CA LEU A 197 -20.95 -0.35 -13.45
C LEU A 197 -19.44 -0.20 -13.53
N ARG A 198 -18.91 0.00 -14.74
CA ARG A 198 -17.49 0.29 -14.94
C ARG A 198 -17.23 1.79 -14.94
N LEU A 199 -16.30 2.22 -14.13
CA LEU A 199 -15.80 3.59 -14.16
C LEU A 199 -14.96 3.80 -15.43
N ALA A 200 -14.99 5.03 -15.96
CA ALA A 200 -14.15 5.42 -17.08
C ALA A 200 -12.67 5.59 -16.64
N LEU A 201 -11.75 5.45 -17.60
CA LEU A 201 -10.30 5.60 -17.43
C LEU A 201 -9.94 6.81 -16.57
N TYR A 202 -9.05 6.63 -15.58
CA TYR A 202 -8.51 7.72 -14.73
C TYR A 202 -9.57 8.55 -14.00
N SER A 203 -10.53 7.90 -13.35
CA SER A 203 -11.44 8.57 -12.42
C SER A 203 -11.15 8.16 -10.96
N PRO A 204 -9.93 8.35 -10.40
CA PRO A 204 -9.65 8.04 -8.99
C PRO A 204 -10.54 8.87 -8.05
N MET A 205 -11.02 10.05 -8.50
CA MET A 205 -12.04 10.81 -7.78
C MET A 205 -13.40 10.08 -7.68
N CYS A 206 -13.66 9.13 -8.58
CA CYS A 206 -14.91 8.37 -8.70
C CYS A 206 -14.78 6.91 -8.21
N ASN A 207 -13.59 6.47 -7.78
CA ASN A 207 -13.38 5.17 -7.15
C ASN A 207 -13.27 5.35 -5.63
N PRO A 208 -14.39 5.48 -4.90
CA PRO A 208 -14.36 5.96 -3.53
C PRO A 208 -13.72 4.97 -2.55
N ILE A 209 -13.57 3.69 -2.93
CA ILE A 209 -12.85 2.68 -2.15
C ILE A 209 -11.34 2.96 -2.06
N GLU A 210 -10.76 3.80 -2.93
CA GLU A 210 -9.36 4.20 -2.82
C GLU A 210 -9.08 4.87 -1.47
N GLY A 211 -10.01 5.70 -0.98
CA GLY A 211 -9.92 6.32 0.35
C GLY A 211 -9.86 5.26 1.45
N CYS A 212 -10.70 4.23 1.37
CA CYS A 212 -10.64 3.08 2.27
C CYS A 212 -9.26 2.40 2.20
N PHE A 213 -8.73 2.15 0.99
CA PHE A 213 -7.42 1.50 0.84
C PHE A 213 -6.27 2.31 1.43
N ILE A 214 -6.31 3.63 1.40
CA ILE A 214 -5.31 4.48 2.05
C ILE A 214 -5.30 4.22 3.55
N VAL A 215 -6.46 4.31 4.22
CA VAL A 215 -6.61 4.06 5.67
C VAL A 215 -6.17 2.64 6.03
N PHE A 216 -6.61 1.66 5.24
CA PHE A 216 -6.25 0.26 5.43
C PHE A 216 -4.75 0.01 5.33
N LYS A 217 -4.09 0.57 4.32
CA LYS A 217 -2.64 0.45 4.18
C LYS A 217 -1.89 1.18 5.29
N ALA A 218 -2.40 2.32 5.76
CA ALA A 218 -1.83 3.02 6.91
C ALA A 218 -1.87 2.13 8.17
N LYS A 219 -3.02 1.50 8.48
CA LYS A 219 -3.15 0.56 9.60
C LYS A 219 -2.22 -0.64 9.47
N ILE A 220 -2.10 -1.23 8.28
CA ILE A 220 -1.14 -2.31 8.03
C ILE A 220 0.29 -1.84 8.31
N ASN A 221 0.65 -0.65 7.83
CA ASN A 221 1.98 -0.11 8.05
C ASN A 221 2.25 0.11 9.55
N ALA A 222 1.29 0.63 10.31
CA ALA A 222 1.40 0.80 11.77
C ALA A 222 1.65 -0.55 12.48
N ASP A 223 0.87 -1.58 12.15
CA ASP A 223 1.05 -2.94 12.69
C ASP A 223 2.41 -3.56 12.31
N LEU A 224 2.87 -3.32 11.08
CA LEU A 224 4.18 -3.79 10.62
C LEU A 224 5.33 -3.07 11.32
N VAL A 225 5.17 -1.80 11.71
CA VAL A 225 6.14 -1.06 12.52
C VAL A 225 6.27 -1.70 13.91
N LEU A 226 5.15 -2.07 14.55
CA LEU A 226 5.16 -2.79 15.83
C LEU A 226 5.80 -4.18 15.69
N SER A 227 5.60 -4.85 14.55
CA SER A 227 6.14 -6.16 14.25
C SER A 227 7.57 -6.13 13.67
N ARG A 228 8.27 -4.98 13.72
CA ARG A 228 9.56 -4.76 13.05
C ARG A 228 10.61 -5.79 13.46
N GLU A 229 10.71 -6.11 14.75
CA GLU A 229 11.69 -7.08 15.26
C GLU A 229 11.42 -8.48 14.68
N GLU A 230 10.16 -8.91 14.65
CA GLU A 230 9.74 -10.18 14.06
C GLU A 230 10.02 -10.23 12.54
N LEU A 231 9.88 -9.10 11.84
CA LEU A 231 10.16 -8.99 10.40
C LEU A 231 11.66 -9.12 10.07
N VAL A 232 12.55 -8.71 10.98
CA VAL A 232 14.01 -8.71 10.76
C VAL A 232 14.75 -9.86 11.44
N ILE A 233 14.09 -10.63 12.32
CA ILE A 233 14.66 -11.81 12.96
C ILE A 233 15.34 -12.72 11.93
N ALA A 234 16.55 -13.16 12.27
CA ALA A 234 17.33 -14.09 11.47
C ALA A 234 16.59 -15.42 11.37
N ARG A 235 16.47 -15.95 10.15
CA ARG A 235 15.79 -17.21 9.87
C ARG A 235 16.63 -18.09 8.95
N PRO A 236 16.37 -19.40 8.90
CA PRO A 236 16.98 -20.28 7.90
C PRO A 236 16.82 -19.74 6.48
N ARG A 237 17.78 -20.02 5.60
CA ARG A 237 17.69 -19.61 4.20
C ARG A 237 16.41 -20.19 3.57
N GLY A 238 15.70 -19.37 2.80
CA GLY A 238 14.45 -19.77 2.12
C GLY A 238 13.17 -19.60 2.95
N THR A 239 13.22 -19.44 4.28
CA THR A 239 12.00 -19.31 5.10
C THR A 239 11.57 -17.86 5.34
N PHE A 240 12.43 -16.89 5.04
CA PHE A 240 12.16 -15.45 5.23
C PHE A 240 10.86 -14.98 4.57
N ALA A 241 10.60 -15.39 3.32
CA ALA A 241 9.41 -14.95 2.59
C ALA A 241 8.12 -15.49 3.21
N ALA A 242 8.11 -16.77 3.60
CA ALA A 242 6.95 -17.40 4.23
C ALA A 242 6.64 -16.78 5.60
N ALA A 243 7.67 -16.57 6.44
CA ALA A 243 7.48 -15.98 7.75
C ALA A 243 6.99 -14.52 7.68
N ARG A 244 7.55 -13.71 6.78
CA ARG A 244 7.07 -12.34 6.55
C ARG A 244 5.65 -12.29 5.99
N MET A 245 5.26 -13.27 5.19
CA MET A 245 3.89 -13.40 4.70
C MET A 245 2.90 -13.68 5.84
N VAL A 246 3.29 -14.48 6.84
CA VAL A 246 2.44 -14.71 8.03
C VAL A 246 2.20 -13.40 8.78
N ILE A 247 3.27 -12.62 9.00
CA ILE A 247 3.18 -11.32 9.68
C ILE A 247 2.29 -10.35 8.88
N LEU A 248 2.51 -10.27 7.56
CA LEU A 248 1.69 -9.42 6.68
C LEU A 248 0.21 -9.83 6.70
N LYS A 249 -0.09 -11.13 6.65
CA LYS A 249 -1.47 -11.62 6.73
C LYS A 249 -2.14 -11.25 8.05
N ARG A 250 -1.41 -11.34 9.18
CA ARG A 250 -1.92 -10.94 10.50
C ARG A 250 -2.27 -9.45 10.54
N ALA A 251 -1.34 -8.59 10.11
CA ALA A 251 -1.57 -7.14 10.03
C ALA A 251 -2.76 -6.78 9.14
N VAL A 252 -2.90 -7.47 8.01
CA VAL A 252 -4.04 -7.27 7.10
C VAL A 252 -5.35 -7.72 7.73
N SER A 253 -5.37 -8.90 8.37
CA SER A 253 -6.57 -9.38 9.08
C SER A 253 -6.98 -8.42 10.20
N ALA A 254 -6.03 -7.91 10.98
CA ALA A 254 -6.27 -6.90 12.02
C ALA A 254 -6.84 -5.60 11.43
N ALA A 255 -6.24 -5.09 10.35
CA ALA A 255 -6.72 -3.89 9.66
C ALA A 255 -8.14 -4.07 9.08
N SER A 256 -8.46 -5.26 8.55
CA SER A 256 -9.80 -5.56 8.02
C SER A 256 -10.88 -5.67 9.11
N ALA A 257 -10.52 -6.15 10.30
CA ALA A 257 -11.47 -6.26 11.43
C ALA A 257 -11.91 -4.88 11.94
N ALA A 258 -11.05 -3.86 11.79
CA ALA A 258 -11.41 -2.48 12.15
C ALA A 258 -12.50 -1.88 11.23
N TRP A 259 -12.78 -2.48 10.08
CA TRP A 259 -13.87 -2.05 9.19
C TRP A 259 -15.22 -2.70 9.53
N THR A 260 -15.22 -3.80 10.27
CA THR A 260 -16.44 -4.47 10.74
C THR A 260 -16.97 -3.95 12.07
N CYS A 261 -16.20 -3.10 12.79
CA CYS A 261 -16.59 -2.56 14.10
C CYS A 261 -17.10 -1.11 14.07
N ALA A 262 -17.24 -0.50 12.89
CA ALA A 262 -17.78 0.84 12.70
C ALA A 262 -19.21 0.76 12.14
N SER A 263 -20.11 0.16 12.91
CA SER A 263 -21.55 0.08 12.65
C SER A 263 -22.28 0.12 13.97
#